data_AF-N6XN96-F1
#
_entry.id   AF-N6XN96-F1
#
_cell.length_a   1.000
_cell.length_b   1.000
_cell.length_c   1.000
_cell.angle_alpha   90.00
_cell.angle_beta   90.00
_cell.angle_gamma   90.00
#
_symmetry.space_group_name_H-M   'P 1'
#
loop_
_entity.id
_entity.type
_entity.pdbx_description
1 polymer ?
#
loop_
_entity_poly.entity_id
_entity_poly.type
_entity_poly.pdbx_seq_one_letter_code
_entity_poly.pdbx_strand_id
1 'polypeptide(L)' 'MRKRRKVKRPTGERQPLAASHHVNDTWSTDFVMDALSSGRRIKCLTVMDDFSRECVDIAVDHGIGGEYVVRL' A
#
# COMPACT_ATOMS: atom_id res chain seq x y z
N MET A 1 -22.08 9.33 0.40
CA MET A 1 -20.63 9.14 0.58
C MET A 1 -20.19 9.67 1.94
N ARG A 2 -19.62 8.82 2.81
CA ARG A 2 -19.11 9.27 4.12
C ARG A 2 -17.83 10.09 3.89
N LYS A 3 -17.87 11.40 4.15
CA LYS A 3 -16.67 12.26 4.05
C LYS A 3 -15.64 11.75 5.07
N ARG A 4 -14.49 11.23 4.59
CA ARG A 4 -13.34 10.96 5.46
C ARG A 4 -12.87 12.29 6.02
N ARG A 5 -12.89 12.42 7.35
CA ARG A 5 -12.29 13.56 8.05
C ARG A 5 -10.81 13.59 7.69
N LYS A 6 -10.35 14.64 7.02
CA LYS A 6 -8.91 14.84 6.75
C LYS A 6 -8.21 14.98 8.10
N VAL A 7 -7.45 13.97 8.50
CA VAL A 7 -6.52 14.07 9.62
C VAL A 7 -5.36 14.94 9.14
N LYS A 8 -5.10 16.05 9.82
CA LYS A 8 -3.89 16.85 9.58
C LYS A 8 -2.69 16.00 10.02
N ARG A 9 -1.90 15.54 9.05
CA ARG A 9 -0.62 14.90 9.34
C ARG A 9 0.39 16.01 9.67
N PRO A 10 1.26 15.83 10.67
CA PRO A 10 2.37 16.74 10.90
C PRO A 10 3.17 16.89 9.60
N THR A 11 3.54 18.12 9.26
CA THR A 11 4.45 18.38 8.14
C THR A 11 5.86 18.03 8.61
N GLY A 12 6.19 16.74 8.63
CA GLY A 12 7.57 16.30 8.82
C GLY A 12 8.43 16.72 7.63
N GLU A 13 9.72 16.95 7.88
CA GLU A 13 10.70 17.16 6.82
C GLU A 13 10.73 15.91 5.93
N ARG A 14 10.53 16.08 4.62
CA ARG A 14 10.59 14.96 3.67
C ARG A 14 12.05 14.55 3.52
N GLN A 15 12.41 13.40 4.05
CA GLN A 15 13.71 12.81 3.79
C GLN A 15 13.71 12.11 2.42
N PRO A 16 14.81 12.17 1.66
CA PRO A 16 14.98 11.32 0.49
C PRO A 16 14.84 9.85 0.86
N LEU A 17 14.26 9.05 -0.04
CA LEU A 17 14.26 7.60 0.12
C LEU A 17 15.69 7.08 -0.04
N ALA A 18 16.12 6.18 0.83
CA ALA A 18 17.38 5.47 0.66
C ALA A 18 17.30 4.60 -0.60
N ALA A 19 18.39 4.54 -1.37
CA ALA A 19 18.48 3.60 -2.48
C ALA A 19 18.62 2.18 -1.92
N SER A 20 17.93 1.22 -2.54
CA SER A 20 18.13 -0.21 -2.27
C SER A 20 19.35 -0.71 -3.03
N HIS A 21 20.15 -1.56 -2.38
CA HIS A 21 21.40 -2.09 -2.95
C HIS A 21 21.35 -3.60 -3.19
N HIS A 22 20.46 -4.30 -2.49
CA HIS A 22 20.21 -5.72 -2.58
C HIS A 22 18.71 -6.02 -2.53
N VAL A 23 18.34 -7.23 -2.98
CA VAL A 23 16.97 -7.75 -2.84
C VAL A 23 16.61 -7.80 -1.35
N ASN A 24 15.39 -7.38 -1.02
CA ASN A 24 14.84 -7.29 0.34
C ASN A 24 15.44 -6.21 1.25
N ASP A 25 16.19 -5.25 0.71
CA ASP A 25 16.63 -4.08 1.48
C ASP A 25 15.46 -3.14 1.82
N THR A 26 14.59 -2.90 0.85
CA THR A 26 13.45 -1.98 0.98
C THR A 26 12.32 -2.41 0.07
N TRP A 27 11.10 -2.30 0.58
CA TRP A 27 9.88 -2.61 -0.15
C TRP A 27 8.99 -1.38 -0.25
N SER A 28 8.47 -1.14 -1.45
CA SER A 28 7.40 -0.18 -1.68
C SER A 28 6.04 -0.86 -1.54
N THR A 29 5.12 -0.20 -0.85
CA THR A 29 3.74 -0.66 -0.73
C THR A 29 2.75 0.42 -1.15
N ASP A 30 1.66 0.04 -1.81
CA ASP A 30 0.56 0.96 -2.13
C ASP A 30 -0.81 0.29 -2.07
N PHE A 31 -1.86 1.11 -1.99
CA PHE A 31 -3.24 0.68 -2.04
C PHE A 31 -3.89 1.03 -3.38
N VAL A 32 -4.13 0.01 -4.20
CA VAL A 32 -4.90 0.14 -5.43
C VAL A 32 -6.37 -0.19 -5.14
N MET A 33 -7.29 0.55 -5.75
CA MET A 33 -8.73 0.34 -5.62
C MET A 33 -9.31 0.07 -6.99
N ASP A 34 -10.18 -0.93 -7.07
CA ASP A 34 -10.89 -1.27 -8.31
C ASP A 34 -12.33 -1.72 -7.99
N ALA A 35 -13.10 -2.06 -9.02
CA ALA A 35 -14.44 -2.60 -8.91
C ALA A 35 -14.64 -3.80 -9.86
N LEU A 36 -15.29 -4.85 -9.34
CA LEU A 36 -15.75 -5.96 -10.15
C LEU A 36 -16.87 -5.50 -11.10
N SER A 37 -17.19 -6.30 -12.11
CA SER A 37 -18.32 -6.06 -13.01
C SER A 37 -19.66 -5.89 -12.30
N SER A 38 -19.81 -6.49 -11.11
CA SER A 38 -20.97 -6.31 -10.23
C SER A 38 -21.02 -4.96 -9.50
N GLY A 39 -20.04 -4.09 -9.70
CA GLY A 39 -19.89 -2.81 -8.99
C GLY A 39 -19.32 -2.94 -7.57
N ARG A 40 -19.10 -4.16 -7.07
CA ARG A 40 -18.47 -4.37 -5.76
C ARG A 40 -17.01 -3.96 -5.80
N ARG A 41 -16.62 -3.04 -4.93
CA ARG A 41 -15.24 -2.54 -4.83
C ARG A 41 -14.32 -3.59 -4.22
N ILE A 42 -13.10 -3.63 -4.73
CA ILE A 42 -11.97 -4.37 -4.16
C ILE A 42 -10.84 -3.40 -3.86
N LYS A 43 -9.99 -3.80 -2.92
CA LYS A 43 -8.81 -3.08 -2.49
C LYS A 43 -7.63 -4.06 -2.52
N CYS A 44 -6.57 -3.66 -3.19
CA CYS A 44 -5.33 -4.42 -3.28
C CYS A 44 -4.25 -3.69 -2.49
N LEU A 45 -3.56 -4.39 -1.60
CA LEU A 45 -2.27 -3.96 -1.06
C LEU A 45 -1.19 -4.61 -1.91
N THR A 46 -0.46 -3.80 -2.68
CA THR A 46 0.66 -4.30 -3.49
C THR A 46 1.96 -4.13 -2.72
N VAL A 47 2.81 -5.15 -2.71
CA VAL A 47 4.15 -5.13 -2.11
C VAL A 47 5.16 -5.44 -3.21
N MET A 48 6.13 -4.54 -3.39
CA MET A 48 7.14 -4.64 -4.45
C MET A 48 8.52 -4.46 -3.83
N ASP A 49 9.46 -5.30 -4.27
CA ASP A 49 10.86 -5.13 -3.91
C ASP A 49 11.48 -3.99 -4.74
N ASP A 50 12.11 -3.04 -4.07
CA ASP A 50 12.57 -1.82 -4.73
C ASP A 50 13.82 -2.05 -5.59
N PHE A 51 14.64 -3.05 -5.25
CA PHE A 51 15.86 -3.38 -5.98
C PHE A 51 15.57 -4.20 -7.25
N SER A 52 14.94 -5.36 -7.09
CA SER A 52 14.63 -6.29 -8.19
C SER A 52 13.45 -5.84 -9.05
N ARG A 53 12.60 -4.95 -8.52
CA ARG A 53 11.32 -4.54 -9.14
C ARG A 53 10.32 -5.69 -9.28
N GLU A 54 10.53 -6.79 -8.55
CA GLU A 54 9.62 -7.93 -8.54
C GLU A 54 8.47 -7.71 -7.55
N CYS A 55 7.31 -8.30 -7.86
CA CYS A 55 6.17 -8.29 -6.96
C CYS A 55 6.34 -9.35 -5.89
N VAL A 56 6.43 -8.92 -4.63
CA VAL A 56 6.61 -9.81 -3.48
C VAL A 56 5.26 -10.42 -3.08
N ASP A 57 4.22 -9.59 -2.98
CA ASP A 57 2.87 -10.03 -2.63
C ASP A 57 1.80 -9.05 -3.14
N ILE A 58 0.57 -9.56 -3.30
CA ILE A 58 -0.63 -8.76 -3.52
C ILE A 58 -1.77 -9.34 -2.68
N ALA A 59 -2.08 -8.68 -1.56
CA ALA A 59 -3.26 -9.00 -0.78
C ALA A 59 -4.49 -8.28 -1.36
N VAL A 60 -5.52 -9.04 -1.75
CA VAL A 60 -6.77 -8.50 -2.33
C VAL A 60 -7.94 -8.82 -1.41
N ASP A 61 -8.67 -7.80 -0.98
CA ASP A 61 -9.90 -7.97 -0.20
C ASP A 61 -10.86 -6.78 -0.44
N HIS A 62 -12.10 -6.89 0.01
CA HIS A 62 -13.09 -5.81 -0.02
C HIS A 62 -12.80 -4.69 0.99
N GLY A 63 -11.90 -4.91 1.96
CA GLY A 63 -11.53 -3.90 2.95
C GLY A 63 -10.21 -4.19 3.66
N ILE A 64 -9.17 -3.44 3.33
CA ILE A 64 -7.85 -3.52 4.00
C ILE A 64 -7.66 -2.30 4.92
N GLY A 65 -7.72 -2.53 6.23
CA GLY A 65 -7.46 -1.56 7.30
C GLY A 65 -6.09 -1.75 7.97
N GLY A 66 -5.72 -0.90 8.94
CA GLY A 66 -4.40 -0.99 9.59
C GLY A 66 -4.15 -2.35 10.27
N GLU A 67 -5.11 -2.84 11.04
CA GLU A 67 -5.00 -4.17 11.69
C GLU A 67 -4.91 -5.33 10.69
N TYR A 68 -5.50 -5.17 9.49
CA TYR A 68 -5.36 -6.17 8.44
C TYR A 68 -3.91 -6.22 7.98
N VAL A 69 -3.30 -5.06 7.71
CA VAL A 69 -1.91 -4.97 7.25
C VAL A 69 -0.94 -5.56 8.28
N VAL A 70 -1.18 -5.35 9.58
CA VAL A 70 -0.32 -5.89 10.65
C VAL A 70 -0.36 -7.42 10.76
N ARG A 71 -1.38 -8.08 10.18
CA ARG A 71 -1.51 -9.55 10.19
C ARG A 71 -0.99 -10.23 8.93
N LEU A 72 -0.65 -9.46 7.90
CA LEU A 72 0.04 -9.97 6.70
C LEU A 72 1.51 -10.18 7.05
#